data_AF-A0ABD2IA24-F1
#
_entry.id   AF-A0ABD2IA24-F1
#
_cell.length_a   1.000
_cell.length_b   1.000
_cell.length_c   1.000
_cell.angle_alpha   90.00
_cell.angle_beta   90.00
_cell.angle_gamma   90.00
#
_symmetry.space_group_name_H-M   'P 1'
#
loop_
_entity.id
_entity.type
_entity.pdbx_description
1 polymer ?
#
loop_
_entity_poly.entity_id
_entity_poly.type
_entity_poly.pdbx_seq_one_letter_code
_entity_poly.pdbx_strand_id
1 'polypeptide(L)'
;MEEVCALWCRYCYGTDQNGQAVQPNDPAWPQLLATAARARDEPAVWLSMEHIYGSVGQSETFRAVFSKTLRHLWQFGTESALKSYLGEE
;
A
#
# COMPACT_ATOMS: atom_id res chain seq x y z
N MET A 1 -6.55 -2.53 9.56
CA MET A 1 -6.41 -1.16 8.97
C MET A 1 -5.19 -1.11 8.04
N GLU A 2 -4.16 -1.86 8.40
CA GLU A 2 -2.90 -2.13 7.72
C GLU A 2 -3.11 -2.66 6.28
N GLU A 3 -4.01 -3.62 6.09
CA GLU A 3 -4.34 -4.21 4.78
C GLU A 3 -4.95 -3.18 3.84
N VAL A 4 -5.88 -2.37 4.35
CA VAL A 4 -6.51 -1.28 3.60
C VAL A 4 -5.46 -0.25 3.19
N CYS A 5 -4.51 0.06 4.07
CA CYS A 5 -3.40 0.97 3.75
C CYS A 5 -2.48 0.39 2.67
N ALA A 6 -2.17 -0.90 2.73
CA ALA A 6 -1.35 -1.57 1.72
C ALA A 6 -2.05 -1.63 0.35
N LEU A 7 -3.37 -1.88 0.33
CA LEU A 7 -4.19 -1.84 -0.87
C LEU A 7 -4.25 -0.43 -1.46
N TRP A 8 -4.43 0.60 -0.62
CA TRP A 8 -4.42 1.99 -1.06
C TRP A 8 -3.06 2.40 -1.63
N CYS A 9 -1.96 2.02 -0.98
CA CYS A 9 -0.61 2.17 -1.54
C CYS A 9 -0.47 1.49 -2.91
N ARG A 10 -0.96 0.25 -3.05
CA ARG A 10 -0.91 -0.51 -4.31
C ARG A 10 -1.76 0.14 -5.40
N TYR A 11 -2.90 0.72 -5.05
CA TYR A 11 -3.76 1.49 -5.96
C TYR A 11 -3.07 2.79 -6.41
N CYS A 12 -2.49 3.54 -5.48
CA CYS A 12 -1.77 4.78 -5.76
C CYS A 12 -0.48 4.57 -6.57
N TYR A 13 0.01 3.34 -6.74
CA TYR A 13 1.08 3.04 -7.70
C TYR A 13 0.68 3.38 -9.15
N GLY A 14 -0.61 3.52 -9.43
CA GLY A 14 -1.10 4.11 -10.68
C GLY A 14 -1.38 3.11 -11.80
N THR A 15 -1.23 1.81 -11.55
CA THR A 15 -1.62 0.75 -12.49
C THR A 15 -2.33 -0.37 -11.75
N ASP A 16 -3.42 -0.90 -12.30
CA ASP A 16 -4.11 -2.06 -11.72
C ASP A 16 -3.35 -3.38 -11.96
N GLN A 17 -3.96 -4.51 -11.63
CA GLN A 17 -3.38 -5.85 -11.83
C GLN A 17 -3.30 -6.29 -13.30
N ASN A 18 -4.07 -5.65 -14.18
CA ASN A 18 -4.05 -5.89 -15.62
C ASN A 18 -3.12 -4.90 -16.35
N GLY A 19 -2.42 -4.03 -15.60
CA GLY A 19 -1.55 -2.99 -16.16
C GLY A 19 -2.30 -1.76 -16.68
N GLN A 20 -3.61 -1.63 -16.42
CA GLN A 20 -4.36 -0.44 -16.82
C GLN A 20 -4.05 0.74 -15.89
N ALA A 21 -3.88 1.92 -16.49
CA ALA A 21 -3.59 3.14 -15.75
C ALA A 21 -4.79 3.55 -14.89
N VAL A 22 -4.53 3.84 -13.61
CA VAL A 22 -5.49 4.42 -12.68
C VAL A 22 -5.52 5.93 -12.88
N GLN A 23 -6.72 6.49 -13.06
CA GLN A 23 -6.89 7.93 -13.25
C GLN A 23 -6.71 8.71 -11.94
N PRO A 24 -6.08 9.90 -11.97
CA PRO A 24 -6.00 10.77 -10.81
C PRO A 24 -7.38 11.10 -10.24
N ASN A 25 -7.56 10.85 -8.94
CA ASN A 25 -8.81 11.13 -8.23
C ASN A 25 -8.62 11.89 -6.91
N ASP A 26 -7.38 12.27 -6.60
CA ASP A 26 -7.00 12.96 -5.36
C ASP A 26 -6.17 14.22 -5.70
N PRO A 27 -6.38 15.37 -5.05
CA PRO A 27 -5.55 16.56 -5.25
C PRO A 27 -4.04 16.32 -5.04
N ALA A 28 -3.67 15.40 -4.15
CA ALA A 28 -2.30 15.00 -3.88
C ALA A 28 -1.81 13.87 -4.79
N TRP A 29 -2.55 13.50 -5.85
CA TRP A 29 -2.21 12.36 -6.71
C TRP A 29 -0.75 12.30 -7.19
N PRO A 30 -0.11 13.40 -7.63
CA PRO A 30 1.30 13.34 -8.03
C PRO A 30 2.24 12.90 -6.89
N GLN A 31 1.98 13.35 -5.66
CA GLN A 31 2.74 12.95 -4.48
C GLN A 31 2.46 11.50 -4.10
N LEU A 32 1.20 11.09 -4.11
CA LEU A 32 0.79 9.72 -3.80
C LEU A 32 1.40 8.74 -4.80
N LEU A 33 1.36 9.05 -6.10
CA LEU A 33 1.96 8.26 -7.16
C LEU A 33 3.46 8.07 -6.95
N ALA A 34 4.19 9.16 -6.73
CA ALA A 34 5.63 9.12 -6.51
C ALA A 34 6.01 8.34 -5.23
N THR A 35 5.24 8.52 -4.16
CA THR A 35 5.51 7.84 -2.87
C THR A 35 5.17 6.36 -2.95
N ALA A 36 4.05 6.00 -3.60
CA ALA A 36 3.65 4.61 -3.81
C ALA A 36 4.66 3.85 -4.69
N ALA A 37 5.20 4.50 -5.72
CA ALA A 37 6.25 3.93 -6.56
C ALA A 37 7.50 3.56 -5.74
N ARG A 38 7.94 4.44 -4.83
CA ARG A 38 9.06 4.18 -3.91
C ARG A 38 8.71 3.12 -2.86
N ALA A 39 7.48 3.14 -2.35
CA ALA A 39 7.03 2.23 -1.30
C ALA A 39 7.01 0.76 -1.72
N ARG A 40 7.00 0.48 -3.04
CA ARG A 40 7.19 -0.87 -3.57
C ARG A 40 8.46 -1.52 -3.03
N ASP A 41 9.56 -0.80 -3.00
CA ASP A 41 10.86 -1.29 -2.54
C ASP A 41 11.16 -0.86 -1.10
N GLU A 42 10.66 0.31 -0.68
CA GLU A 42 10.83 0.86 0.66
C GLU A 42 9.48 1.13 1.36
N PRO A 43 8.72 0.11 1.84
CA PRO A 43 7.37 0.28 2.37
C PRO A 43 7.21 1.38 3.43
N ALA A 44 8.25 1.63 4.23
CA ALA A 44 8.24 2.65 5.27
C ALA A 44 8.01 4.08 4.75
N VAL A 45 8.38 4.39 3.50
CA VAL A 45 8.21 5.75 2.94
C VAL A 45 6.75 6.14 2.80
N TRP A 46 5.87 5.16 2.57
CA TRP A 46 4.42 5.39 2.54
C TRP A 46 3.90 5.83 3.91
N LEU A 47 4.30 5.08 4.95
CA LEU A 47 3.88 5.34 6.32
C LEU A 47 4.54 6.58 6.94
N SER A 48 5.57 7.11 6.31
CA SER A 48 6.26 8.35 6.73
C SER A 48 5.51 9.62 6.33
N MET A 49 4.38 9.52 5.61
CA MET A 49 3.54 10.67 5.27
C MET A 49 2.78 11.17 6.51
N GLU A 50 3.41 12.06 7.29
CA GLU A 50 2.90 12.54 8.59
C GLU A 50 1.47 13.12 8.52
N HIS A 51 1.15 13.85 7.45
CA HIS A 51 -0.17 14.45 7.25
C HIS A 51 -1.30 13.43 6.99
N ILE A 52 -0.95 12.17 6.67
CA ILE A 52 -1.90 11.06 6.46
C ILE A 52 -1.87 10.11 7.65
N TYR A 53 -0.68 9.71 8.09
CA TYR A 53 -0.48 8.62 9.05
C TYR A 53 -0.14 9.10 10.47
N GLY A 54 0.42 10.29 10.64
CA GLY A 54 0.86 10.80 11.94
C GLY A 54 1.62 9.77 12.78
N SER A 55 1.25 9.66 14.06
CA SER A 55 1.86 8.71 14.99
C SER A 55 1.62 7.24 14.66
N VAL A 56 0.55 6.87 13.94
CA VAL A 56 0.32 5.46 13.56
C VAL A 56 1.39 4.98 12.58
N GLY A 57 1.93 5.88 11.76
CA GLY A 57 3.04 5.58 10.84
C GLY A 57 4.33 5.17 11.55
N GLN A 58 4.46 5.48 12.84
CA GLN A 58 5.63 5.14 13.67
C GLN A 58 5.46 3.82 14.44
N SER A 59 4.26 3.25 14.49
CA SER A 59 4.00 1.98 15.19
C SER A 59 4.76 0.83 14.53
N GLU A 60 5.63 0.16 15.28
CA GLU A 60 6.42 -0.97 14.77
C GLU A 60 5.53 -2.12 14.29
N THR A 61 4.48 -2.43 15.05
CA THR A 61 3.48 -3.46 14.69
C THR A 61 2.80 -3.12 13.37
N PHE A 62 2.35 -1.87 13.22
CA PHE A 62 1.67 -1.41 12.01
C PHE A 62 2.60 -1.48 10.79
N ARG A 63 3.83 -0.99 10.94
CA ARG A 63 4.86 -1.01 9.88
C ARG A 63 5.21 -2.44 9.47
N ALA A 64 5.30 -3.37 10.42
CA ALA A 64 5.61 -4.77 10.14
C ALA A 64 4.51 -5.44 9.32
N VAL A 65 3.25 -5.30 9.75
CA VAL A 65 2.10 -5.88 9.05
C VAL A 65 1.91 -5.22 7.68
N PHE A 66 1.93 -3.89 7.60
CA PHE A 66 1.85 -3.15 6.33
C PHE A 66 2.93 -3.62 5.34
N SER A 67 4.19 -3.72 5.78
CA SER A 67 5.30 -4.13 4.92
C SER A 67 5.14 -5.57 4.44
N LYS A 68 4.66 -6.47 5.30
CA LYS A 68 4.35 -7.85 4.94
C LYS A 68 3.26 -7.89 3.87
N THR A 69 2.14 -7.20 4.12
CA THR A 69 0.99 -7.19 3.22
C THR A 69 1.29 -6.53 1.88
N LEU A 70 2.01 -5.40 1.87
CA LEU A 70 2.39 -4.73 0.61
C LEU A 70 3.29 -5.64 -0.25
N ARG A 71 4.26 -6.32 0.36
CA ARG A 71 5.09 -7.31 -0.36
C ARG A 71 4.26 -8.48 -0.89
N HIS A 72 3.31 -8.97 -0.10
CA HIS A 72 2.39 -10.04 -0.53
C HIS A 72 1.56 -9.61 -1.74
N LEU A 73 1.00 -8.39 -1.72
CA LEU A 73 0.24 -7.83 -2.84
C LEU A 73 1.07 -7.74 -4.12
N TRP A 74 2.35 -7.36 -4.00
CA TRP A 74 3.25 -7.31 -5.16
C TRP A 74 3.60 -8.69 -5.70
N GLN A 75 3.73 -9.69 -4.84
CA GLN A 75 4.18 -11.02 -5.21
C GLN A 75 3.04 -11.92 -5.71
N PHE A 76 1.87 -11.83 -5.07
CA PHE A 76 0.77 -12.80 -5.26
C PHE A 76 -0.56 -12.15 -5.65
N GLY A 77 -0.63 -10.81 -5.67
CA GLY A 77 -1.82 -10.08 -6.06
C GLY A 77 -2.88 -9.96 -4.95
N THR A 78 -3.94 -9.20 -5.29
CA THR A 78 -4.99 -8.80 -4.34
C THR A 78 -5.81 -9.97 -3.82
N GLU A 79 -6.18 -10.93 -4.68
CA GLU A 79 -7.00 -12.08 -4.27
C GLU A 79 -6.29 -12.93 -3.20
N SER A 80 -5.00 -13.23 -3.41
CA SER A 80 -4.21 -13.99 -2.43
C SER A 80 -4.05 -13.24 -1.11
N ALA A 81 -3.85 -11.92 -1.16
CA ALA A 81 -3.77 -11.12 0.06
C ALA A 81 -5.10 -11.13 0.85
N LEU A 82 -6.24 -11.11 0.17
CA LEU A 82 -7.56 -11.19 0.83
C LEU A 82 -7.82 -12.58 1.42
N LYS A 83 -7.47 -13.66 0.71
CA LYS A 83 -7.54 -15.03 1.24
C LYS A 83 -6.69 -15.18 2.51
N SER A 84 -5.45 -14.70 2.48
CA SER A 84 -4.57 -14.69 3.65
C SER A 84 -5.14 -13.88 4.82
N TYR A 85 -5.86 -12.78 4.56
CA TYR A 85 -6.52 -12.00 5.59
C TYR A 85 -7.72 -12.72 6.22
N LEU A 86 -8.48 -13.48 5.41
CA LEU A 86 -9.61 -14.29 5.87
C LEU A 86 -9.18 -15.58 6.60
N GLY A 87 -7.89 -15.92 6.57
CA GLY A 87 -7.37 -17.19 7.09
C GLY A 87 -7.70 -18.38 6.18
N GLU A 88 -7.98 -18.10 4.91
CA GLU A 88 -8.21 -19.10 3.87
C GLU A 88 -6.87 -19.31 3.13
N GLU A 89 -6.26 -20.48 3.27
CA GLU A 89 -5.04 -20.89 2.53
C GLU A 89 -5.38 -21.57 1.20
#